data_AF-A0A5J4E6F3-F1
#
_entry.id   AF-A0A5J4E6F3-F1
#
_cell.length_a   1.000
_cell.length_b   1.000
_cell.length_c   1.000
_cell.angle_alpha   90.00
_cell.angle_beta   90.00
_cell.angle_gamma   90.00
#
_symmetry.space_group_name_H-M   'P 1'
#
loop_
_entity.id
_entity.type
_entity.pdbx_description
1 polymer ?
#
loop_
_entity_poly.entity_id
_entity_poly.type
_entity_poly.pdbx_seq_one_letter_code
_entity_poly.pdbx_strand_id
1 'polypeptide(L)'
;MILSSLGNSILGTILFALAAALTFLMFYVWKFPYDHEKSHSLAPPASIITHRLLGYLYVLIYLYIMWNMVPRLWSYQIELPARTVMHLTLGILIGALLVIKIVIVRYFKHMEARLAPILGSGLFICTFLLVALVLPFSLRDVYLESTALGDKSMVESRVKRVRELLPVAGLEDSELLNELSSKKGLIMGRRILTAKCVQCHDLRTVLARPRTPKAWQQTIARMANRSTILNPITEKDQWYVTAYLIAVSPTLQETLKQRRKMEAITIKSAENMVSVVKPGEADDSKYDPVTAKALFEQKCSQCHNFDQVTASPPGTKLEVIALVQRMVGNGLTASESELNTIIQYLSKTYTKKSSQIEQQRLDGDEMVTGQLALNSQIFIEGMENYTKRHCIDCHGPAGKHPVQPNYPVLGGQNKKYLIRQFKDIRDGTRSNSVTPIMRAIVQDVTDQEIASIADYLSGQ
;
A
#
# COMPACT_ATOMS: atom_id res chain seq x y z
N MET A 1 25.96 -17.63 -0.56
CA MET A 1 25.32 -17.99 -1.85
C MET A 1 23.81 -17.82 -1.69
N ILE A 2 23.31 -16.60 -1.85
CA ILE A 2 21.91 -16.24 -1.57
C ILE A 2 21.18 -16.24 -2.91
N LEU A 3 20.32 -17.23 -3.15
CA LEU A 3 19.44 -17.24 -4.32
C LEU A 3 18.67 -15.91 -4.36
N SER A 4 18.75 -15.24 -5.51
CA SER A 4 17.95 -14.05 -5.83
C SER A 4 16.46 -14.30 -5.55
N SER A 5 15.68 -13.23 -5.35
CA SER A 5 14.21 -13.28 -5.42
C SER A 5 13.71 -14.11 -6.62
N LEU A 6 14.44 -14.01 -7.73
CA LEU A 6 14.26 -14.80 -8.94
C LEU A 6 14.42 -16.31 -8.72
N GLY A 7 15.43 -16.75 -7.97
CA GLY A 7 15.65 -18.16 -7.66
C GLY A 7 14.51 -18.80 -6.86
N ASN A 8 13.95 -18.08 -5.88
CA ASN A 8 12.79 -18.57 -5.13
C ASN A 8 11.52 -18.60 -6.00
N SER A 9 11.37 -17.64 -6.92
CA SER A 9 10.25 -17.62 -7.87
C SER A 9 10.32 -18.79 -8.85
N ILE A 10 11.52 -19.12 -9.36
CA ILE A 10 11.75 -20.30 -10.21
C ILE A 10 11.45 -21.60 -9.44
N LEU A 11 11.89 -21.69 -8.18
CA LEU A 11 11.59 -22.86 -7.37
C LEU A 11 10.08 -23.01 -7.11
N GLY A 12 9.37 -21.89 -6.91
CA GLY A 12 7.91 -21.87 -6.80
C GLY A 12 7.20 -22.32 -8.08
N THR A 13 7.67 -21.91 -9.27
CA THR A 13 7.08 -22.37 -10.54
C THR A 13 7.35 -23.85 -10.81
N ILE A 14 8.55 -24.35 -10.48
CA ILE A 14 8.86 -25.78 -10.52
C ILE A 14 7.96 -26.56 -9.57
N LEU A 15 7.77 -26.07 -8.34
CA LEU A 15 6.88 -26.69 -7.35
C LEU A 15 5.44 -26.78 -7.87
N PHE A 16 4.94 -25.73 -8.54
CA PHE A 16 3.63 -25.76 -9.19
C PHE A 16 3.54 -26.75 -10.35
N ALA A 17 4.54 -26.80 -11.23
CA ALA A 17 4.58 -27.77 -12.32
C ALA A 17 4.57 -29.22 -11.79
N LEU A 18 5.31 -29.48 -10.71
CA LEU A 18 5.29 -30.77 -10.02
C LEU A 18 3.93 -31.07 -9.38
N ALA A 19 3.29 -30.09 -8.72
CA ALA A 19 1.94 -30.26 -8.16
C ALA A 19 0.93 -30.62 -9.26
N ALA A 20 1.00 -29.95 -10.41
CA ALA A 20 0.15 -30.25 -11.56
C ALA A 20 0.40 -31.68 -12.05
N ALA A 21 1.66 -32.03 -12.36
CA ALA A 21 2.02 -33.36 -12.84
C ALA A 21 1.61 -34.48 -11.87
N LEU A 22 1.83 -34.29 -10.56
CA LEU A 22 1.41 -35.22 -9.52
C LEU A 22 -0.11 -35.40 -9.47
N THR A 23 -0.86 -34.32 -9.63
CA THR A 23 -2.33 -34.34 -9.58
C THR A 23 -2.91 -35.03 -10.82
N PHE A 24 -2.43 -34.69 -12.02
CA PHE A 24 -2.84 -35.37 -13.25
C PHE A 24 -2.47 -36.85 -13.24
N LEU A 25 -1.26 -37.19 -12.80
CA LEU A 25 -0.81 -38.59 -12.71
C LEU A 25 -1.62 -39.37 -11.66
N MET A 26 -2.00 -38.74 -10.56
CA MET A 26 -2.87 -39.35 -9.55
C MET A 26 -4.26 -39.67 -10.13
N PHE A 27 -4.90 -38.72 -10.84
CA PHE A 27 -6.18 -38.97 -11.51
C PHE A 27 -6.07 -40.03 -12.61
N TYR A 28 -4.93 -40.13 -13.29
CA TYR A 28 -4.66 -41.20 -14.24
C TYR A 28 -4.58 -42.58 -13.56
N VAL A 29 -3.79 -42.70 -12.49
CA VAL A 29 -3.64 -43.96 -11.73
C VAL A 29 -4.97 -44.39 -11.09
N TRP A 30 -5.82 -43.44 -10.70
CA TRP A 30 -7.12 -43.73 -10.09
C TRP A 30 -8.12 -44.43 -11.03
N LYS A 31 -7.87 -44.44 -12.34
CA LYS A 31 -8.67 -45.21 -13.31
C LYS A 31 -8.51 -46.73 -13.16
N PHE A 32 -7.44 -47.19 -12.53
CA PHE A 32 -7.14 -48.60 -12.38
C PHE A 32 -7.62 -49.09 -11.00
N PRO A 33 -8.49 -50.11 -10.93
CA PRO A 33 -8.99 -50.60 -9.66
C PRO A 33 -7.86 -51.24 -8.84
N TYR A 34 -7.99 -51.16 -7.52
CA TYR A 34 -7.08 -51.77 -6.57
C TYR A 34 -7.52 -53.20 -6.29
N ASP A 35 -6.66 -54.18 -6.55
CA ASP A 35 -6.93 -55.58 -6.21
C ASP A 35 -6.63 -55.79 -4.71
N HIS A 36 -7.70 -55.89 -3.93
CA HIS A 36 -7.63 -56.06 -2.48
C HIS A 36 -7.10 -57.45 -2.06
N GLU A 37 -7.24 -58.47 -2.90
CA GLU A 37 -6.75 -59.82 -2.60
C GLU A 37 -5.24 -59.90 -2.80
N LYS A 38 -4.72 -59.29 -3.87
CA LYS A 38 -3.28 -59.27 -4.17
C LYS A 38 -2.53 -58.09 -3.55
N SER A 39 -3.25 -57.20 -2.85
CA SER A 39 -2.72 -55.94 -2.31
C SER A 39 -1.92 -55.12 -3.34
N HIS A 40 -2.34 -55.18 -4.60
CA HIS A 40 -1.62 -54.60 -5.72
C HIS A 40 -2.57 -53.78 -6.60
N SER A 41 -2.13 -52.60 -7.03
CA SER A 41 -2.87 -51.86 -8.06
C SER A 41 -2.61 -52.50 -9.42
N LEU A 42 -3.66 -52.54 -10.25
CA LEU A 42 -3.54 -52.90 -11.67
C LEU A 42 -2.91 -51.78 -12.52
N ALA A 43 -2.59 -50.64 -11.92
CA ALA A 43 -1.94 -49.52 -12.62
C ALA A 43 -0.52 -49.90 -13.08
N PRO A 44 -0.04 -49.32 -14.20
CA PRO A 44 1.32 -49.54 -14.68
C PRO A 44 2.35 -49.22 -13.59
N PRO A 45 3.30 -50.12 -13.30
CA PRO A 45 4.28 -49.92 -12.23
C PRO A 45 5.13 -48.67 -12.46
N ALA A 46 5.42 -48.33 -13.73
CA ALA A 46 6.12 -47.11 -14.10
C ALA A 46 5.38 -45.85 -13.63
N SER A 47 4.05 -45.79 -13.72
CA SER A 47 3.24 -44.63 -13.29
C SER A 47 3.26 -44.45 -11.78
N ILE A 48 3.20 -45.56 -11.02
CA ILE A 48 3.28 -45.54 -9.55
C ILE A 48 4.67 -45.09 -9.09
N ILE A 49 5.74 -45.62 -9.70
CA ILE A 49 7.12 -45.22 -9.39
C ILE A 49 7.32 -43.74 -9.72
N THR A 50 6.86 -43.30 -10.89
CA THR A 50 6.96 -41.90 -11.31
C THR A 50 6.24 -40.98 -10.32
N HIS A 51 5.02 -41.34 -9.89
CA HIS A 51 4.28 -40.57 -8.89
C HIS A 51 5.07 -40.46 -7.57
N ARG A 52 5.69 -41.55 -7.12
CA ARG A 52 6.48 -41.58 -5.89
C ARG A 52 7.73 -40.70 -6.00
N LEU A 53 8.47 -40.79 -7.10
CA LEU A 53 9.68 -40.00 -7.33
C LEU A 53 9.37 -38.50 -7.42
N LEU A 54 8.34 -38.12 -8.19
CA LEU A 54 7.88 -36.74 -8.27
C LEU A 54 7.38 -36.24 -6.91
N GLY A 55 6.76 -37.10 -6.11
CA GLY A 55 6.29 -36.79 -4.76
C GLY A 55 7.44 -36.47 -3.81
N TYR A 56 8.50 -37.29 -3.81
CA TYR A 56 9.69 -37.00 -3.01
C TYR A 56 10.41 -35.73 -3.47
N LEU A 57 10.50 -35.50 -4.77
CA LEU A 57 11.07 -34.27 -5.32
C LEU A 57 10.27 -33.04 -4.87
N TYR A 58 8.93 -33.10 -4.92
CA TYR A 58 8.06 -32.04 -4.43
C TYR A 58 8.29 -31.74 -2.93
N VAL A 59 8.36 -32.78 -2.09
CA VAL A 59 8.63 -32.63 -0.65
C VAL A 59 10.01 -32.02 -0.39
N LEU A 60 11.05 -32.47 -1.11
CA LEU A 60 12.41 -31.94 -0.95
C LEU A 60 12.47 -30.45 -1.30
N ILE A 61 11.87 -30.05 -2.42
CA ILE A 61 11.81 -28.64 -2.83
C ILE A 61 11.01 -27.83 -1.82
N TYR A 62 9.85 -28.32 -1.37
CA TYR A 62 9.04 -27.64 -0.35
C TYR A 62 9.85 -27.41 0.94
N LEU A 63 10.52 -28.44 1.46
CA LEU A 63 11.35 -28.32 2.65
C LEU A 63 12.50 -27.33 2.46
N TYR A 64 13.16 -27.34 1.31
CA TYR A 64 14.21 -26.36 0.99
C TYR A 64 13.68 -24.92 0.96
N ILE A 65 12.52 -24.68 0.35
CA ILE A 65 11.89 -23.35 0.34
C ILE A 65 11.56 -22.92 1.77
N MET A 66 10.93 -23.80 2.56
CA MET A 66 10.56 -23.52 3.94
C MET A 66 11.79 -23.23 4.80
N TRP A 67 12.86 -24.01 4.66
CA TRP A 67 14.13 -23.78 5.36
C TRP A 67 14.71 -22.38 5.11
N ASN A 68 14.60 -21.88 3.87
CA ASN A 68 15.13 -20.57 3.50
C ASN A 68 14.18 -19.39 3.75
N MET A 69 12.88 -19.64 3.85
CA MET A 69 11.85 -18.60 3.99
C MET A 69 11.40 -18.41 5.44
N VAL A 70 11.23 -19.50 6.19
CA VAL A 70 10.73 -19.48 7.58
C VAL A 70 11.61 -18.62 8.47
N PRO A 71 12.96 -18.73 8.47
CA PRO A 71 13.83 -17.87 9.29
C PRO A 71 13.65 -16.37 9.05
N ARG A 72 13.18 -15.96 7.86
CA ARG A 72 12.94 -14.53 7.56
C ARG A 72 11.81 -13.96 8.38
N LEU A 73 10.87 -14.79 8.86
CA LEU A 73 9.76 -14.32 9.71
C LEU A 73 10.26 -13.72 11.03
N TRP A 74 11.37 -14.21 11.58
CA TRP A 74 11.98 -13.63 12.79
C TRP A 74 12.57 -12.25 12.57
N SER A 75 12.84 -11.86 11.32
CA SER A 75 13.31 -10.50 10.99
C SER A 75 12.17 -9.48 10.86
N TYR A 76 10.91 -9.95 10.75
CA TYR A 76 9.75 -9.06 10.69
C TYR A 76 9.35 -8.63 12.10
N GLN A 77 9.72 -7.41 12.48
CA GLN A 77 9.34 -6.78 13.77
C GLN A 77 8.07 -5.91 13.67
N ILE A 78 7.34 -5.96 12.55
CA ILE A 78 6.20 -5.06 12.23
C ILE A 78 5.01 -5.90 11.72
N GLU A 79 3.80 -5.34 11.82
CA GLU A 79 2.57 -5.84 11.21
C GLU A 79 2.79 -6.34 9.77
N LEU A 80 2.51 -7.62 9.54
CA LEU A 80 2.70 -8.26 8.25
C LEU A 80 1.69 -7.71 7.23
N PRO A 81 2.12 -7.31 6.02
CA PRO A 81 1.19 -6.97 4.95
C PRO A 81 0.20 -8.11 4.71
N ALA A 82 -1.08 -7.80 4.43
CA ALA A 82 -2.13 -8.80 4.22
C ALA A 82 -1.73 -9.88 3.20
N ARG A 83 -1.02 -9.49 2.13
CA ARG A 83 -0.45 -10.42 1.14
C ARG A 83 0.54 -11.40 1.77
N THR A 84 1.47 -10.92 2.59
CA THR A 84 2.46 -11.76 3.25
C THR A 84 1.78 -12.75 4.19
N VAL A 85 0.72 -12.33 4.89
CA VAL A 85 -0.11 -13.21 5.71
C VAL A 85 -0.80 -14.27 4.85
N MET A 86 -1.40 -13.90 3.71
CA MET A 86 -1.99 -14.87 2.77
C MET A 86 -0.97 -15.86 2.21
N HIS A 87 0.23 -15.40 1.86
CA HIS A 87 1.31 -16.28 1.40
C HIS A 87 1.75 -17.26 2.50
N LEU A 88 1.95 -16.76 3.71
CA LEU A 88 2.37 -17.56 4.87
C LEU A 88 1.33 -18.63 5.20
N THR A 89 0.06 -18.24 5.28
CA THR A 89 -1.04 -19.15 5.59
C THR A 89 -1.18 -20.25 4.54
N LEU A 90 -1.11 -19.91 3.25
CA LEU A 90 -1.08 -20.90 2.16
C LEU A 90 0.12 -21.84 2.25
N GLY A 91 1.32 -21.31 2.52
CA GLY A 91 2.54 -22.11 2.65
C GLY A 91 2.49 -23.12 3.80
N ILE A 92 1.96 -22.71 4.96
CA ILE A 92 1.73 -23.57 6.13
C ILE A 92 0.64 -24.60 5.83
N LEU A 93 -0.45 -24.19 5.18
CA LEU A 93 -1.56 -25.08 4.81
C LEU A 93 -1.09 -26.19 3.86
N ILE A 94 -0.24 -25.89 2.87
CA ILE A 94 0.38 -26.90 2.00
C ILE A 94 1.15 -27.93 2.83
N GLY A 95 1.94 -27.48 3.80
CA GLY A 95 2.69 -28.37 4.70
C GLY A 95 1.78 -29.29 5.51
N ALA A 96 0.71 -28.73 6.09
CA ALA A 96 -0.28 -29.50 6.84
C ALA A 96 -0.97 -30.57 5.95
N LEU A 97 -1.41 -30.18 4.75
CA LEU A 97 -2.02 -31.10 3.78
C LEU A 97 -1.05 -32.21 3.33
N LEU A 98 0.23 -31.90 3.15
CA LEU A 98 1.25 -32.90 2.82
C LEU A 98 1.42 -33.92 3.94
N VAL A 99 1.54 -33.47 5.19
CA VAL A 99 1.69 -34.35 6.35
C VAL A 99 0.46 -35.26 6.49
N ILE A 100 -0.74 -34.69 6.41
CA ILE A 100 -2.01 -35.45 6.46
C ILE A 100 -2.05 -36.50 5.35
N LYS A 101 -1.72 -36.12 4.10
CA LYS A 101 -1.69 -37.05 2.97
C LYS A 101 -0.70 -38.20 3.19
N ILE A 102 0.51 -37.91 3.65
CA ILE A 102 1.55 -38.94 3.92
C ILE A 102 1.09 -39.89 5.03
N VAL A 103 0.49 -39.35 6.11
CA VAL A 103 -0.04 -40.17 7.21
C VAL A 103 -1.16 -41.09 6.74
N ILE A 104 -2.10 -40.58 5.93
CA ILE A 104 -3.21 -41.39 5.39
C ILE A 104 -2.69 -42.53 4.51
N VAL A 105 -1.78 -42.25 3.57
CA VAL A 105 -1.23 -43.27 2.67
C VAL A 105 -0.40 -44.31 3.43
N ARG A 106 0.25 -43.93 4.53
CA ARG A 106 1.13 -44.84 5.29
C ARG A 106 0.40 -45.69 6.33
N TYR A 107 -0.59 -45.11 7.02
CA TYR A 107 -1.25 -45.74 8.17
C TYR A 107 -2.73 -46.09 7.92
N PHE A 108 -3.42 -45.36 7.04
CA PHE A 108 -4.88 -45.48 6.83
C PHE A 108 -5.22 -45.86 5.38
N LYS A 109 -4.65 -46.97 4.89
CA LYS A 109 -4.82 -47.45 3.51
C LYS A 109 -6.30 -47.61 3.08
N HIS A 110 -7.21 -47.94 4.00
CA HIS A 110 -8.63 -48.08 3.68
C HIS A 110 -9.29 -46.75 3.26
N MET A 111 -8.79 -45.61 3.77
CA MET A 111 -9.33 -44.28 3.50
C MET A 111 -8.70 -43.64 2.26
N GLU A 112 -7.61 -44.22 1.74
CA GLU A 112 -6.83 -43.70 0.63
C GLU A 112 -7.68 -43.47 -0.62
N ALA A 113 -8.54 -44.43 -0.97
CA ALA A 113 -9.32 -44.40 -2.20
C ALA A 113 -10.23 -43.17 -2.33
N ARG A 114 -10.75 -42.62 -1.21
CA ARG A 114 -11.58 -41.42 -1.20
C ARG A 114 -10.78 -40.15 -0.90
N LEU A 115 -9.87 -40.18 0.07
CA LEU A 115 -9.22 -38.96 0.57
C LEU A 115 -8.00 -38.55 -0.26
N ALA A 116 -7.29 -39.49 -0.90
CA ALA A 116 -6.07 -39.15 -1.64
C ALA A 116 -6.32 -38.19 -2.81
N PRO A 117 -7.38 -38.34 -3.63
CA PRO A 117 -7.70 -37.38 -4.68
C PRO A 117 -8.04 -35.98 -4.15
N ILE A 118 -8.80 -35.91 -3.06
CA ILE A 118 -9.23 -34.65 -2.43
C ILE A 118 -8.02 -33.89 -1.91
N LEU A 119 -7.14 -34.56 -1.16
CA LEU A 119 -5.92 -33.97 -0.61
C LEU A 119 -4.93 -33.59 -1.71
N GLY A 120 -4.79 -34.40 -2.76
CA GLY A 120 -3.97 -34.08 -3.94
C GLY A 120 -4.47 -32.82 -4.65
N SER A 121 -5.78 -32.71 -4.85
CA SER A 121 -6.40 -31.54 -5.48
C SER A 121 -6.28 -30.29 -4.61
N GLY A 122 -6.44 -30.44 -3.28
CA GLY A 122 -6.22 -29.35 -2.32
C GLY A 122 -4.78 -28.83 -2.34
N LEU A 123 -3.78 -29.73 -2.40
CA LEU A 123 -2.37 -29.35 -2.54
C LEU A 123 -2.12 -28.57 -3.84
N PHE A 124 -2.71 -29.01 -4.95
CA PHE A 124 -2.61 -28.31 -6.23
C PHE A 124 -3.22 -26.91 -6.16
N ILE A 125 -4.44 -26.77 -5.65
CA ILE A 125 -5.13 -25.48 -5.53
C ILE A 125 -4.34 -24.53 -4.64
N CYS A 126 -3.88 -25.00 -3.47
CA CYS A 126 -3.09 -24.16 -2.56
C CYS A 126 -1.77 -23.72 -3.21
N THR A 127 -1.09 -24.62 -3.93
CA THR A 127 0.17 -24.31 -4.64
C THR A 127 -0.09 -23.32 -5.78
N PHE A 128 -1.18 -23.47 -6.53
CA PHE A 128 -1.60 -22.55 -7.57
C PHE A 128 -1.84 -21.14 -7.01
N LEU A 129 -2.64 -21.03 -5.94
CA LEU A 129 -2.93 -19.74 -5.29
C LEU A 129 -1.65 -19.09 -4.74
N LEU A 130 -0.77 -19.88 -4.13
CA LEU A 130 0.52 -19.41 -3.61
C LEU A 130 1.38 -18.80 -4.74
N VAL A 131 1.50 -19.50 -5.88
CA VAL A 131 2.27 -19.02 -7.02
C VAL A 131 1.60 -17.82 -7.70
N ALA A 132 0.28 -17.84 -7.87
CA ALA A 132 -0.48 -16.74 -8.45
C ALA A 132 -0.34 -15.44 -7.64
N LEU A 133 -0.18 -15.54 -6.31
CA LEU A 133 0.05 -14.39 -5.43
C LEU A 133 1.43 -13.74 -5.63
N VAL A 134 2.44 -14.51 -6.03
CA VAL A 134 3.85 -14.08 -6.08
C VAL A 134 4.30 -13.76 -7.52
N LEU A 135 3.94 -14.60 -8.48
CA LEU A 135 4.46 -14.57 -9.85
C LEU A 135 4.25 -13.23 -10.59
N PRO A 136 3.07 -12.56 -10.50
CA PRO A 136 2.86 -11.28 -11.17
C PRO A 136 3.85 -10.20 -10.73
N PHE A 137 4.27 -10.21 -9.46
CA PHE A 137 5.21 -9.23 -8.93
C PHE A 137 6.63 -9.51 -9.41
N SER A 138 7.06 -10.78 -9.36
CA SER A 138 8.36 -11.17 -9.89
C SER A 138 8.49 -10.86 -11.38
N LEU A 139 7.42 -11.11 -12.16
CA LEU A 139 7.39 -10.77 -13.58
C LEU A 139 7.40 -9.26 -13.83
N ARG A 140 6.64 -8.49 -13.03
CA ARG A 140 6.66 -7.03 -13.09
C ARG A 140 8.05 -6.48 -12.76
N ASP A 141 8.74 -7.04 -11.78
CA ASP A 141 10.10 -6.61 -11.42
C ASP A 141 11.08 -6.87 -12.55
N VAL A 142 11.03 -8.06 -13.16
CA VAL A 142 11.85 -8.40 -14.34
C VAL A 142 11.51 -7.50 -15.54
N TYR A 143 10.23 -7.21 -15.77
CA TYR A 143 9.77 -6.32 -16.83
C TYR A 143 10.21 -4.87 -16.60
N LEU A 144 10.11 -4.36 -15.37
CA LEU A 144 10.58 -3.02 -15.04
C LEU A 144 12.10 -2.94 -15.10
N GLU A 145 12.82 -4.01 -14.77
CA GLU A 145 14.27 -4.09 -14.94
C GLU A 145 14.69 -4.08 -16.41
N SER A 146 13.97 -4.82 -17.27
CA SER A 146 14.22 -4.79 -18.71
C SER A 146 13.86 -3.44 -19.34
N THR A 147 12.81 -2.78 -18.85
CA THR A 147 12.32 -1.49 -19.40
C THR A 147 13.13 -0.29 -18.88
N ALA A 148 13.46 -0.25 -17.58
CA ALA A 148 14.27 0.84 -16.99
C ALA A 148 15.72 0.86 -17.51
N LEU A 149 16.16 -0.22 -18.17
CA LEU A 149 17.44 -0.35 -18.86
C LEU A 149 17.26 -0.69 -20.36
N GLY A 150 16.05 -0.47 -20.89
CA GLY A 150 15.63 -0.89 -22.24
C GLY A 150 15.89 0.17 -23.30
N ASP A 151 15.76 1.45 -22.96
CA ASP A 151 16.18 2.53 -23.84
C ASP A 151 17.71 2.69 -23.78
N LYS A 152 18.39 2.23 -24.84
CA LYS A 152 19.85 2.28 -24.97
C LYS A 152 20.39 3.69 -24.74
N SER A 153 19.68 4.71 -25.22
CA SER A 153 20.12 6.11 -25.11
C SER A 153 20.13 6.61 -23.65
N MET A 154 19.08 6.26 -22.90
CA MET A 154 18.96 6.56 -21.47
C MET A 154 19.99 5.79 -20.63
N VAL A 155 20.26 4.53 -20.98
CA VAL A 155 21.29 3.74 -20.30
C VAL A 155 22.67 4.32 -20.53
N GLU A 156 23.00 4.69 -21.78
CA GLU A 156 24.29 5.28 -22.12
C GLU A 156 24.53 6.62 -21.42
N SER A 157 23.50 7.47 -21.37
CA SER A 157 23.52 8.73 -20.61
C SER A 157 23.79 8.50 -19.11
N ARG A 158 23.13 7.49 -18.51
CA ARG A 158 23.33 7.12 -17.10
C ARG A 158 24.73 6.56 -16.84
N VAL A 159 25.23 5.69 -17.71
CA VAL A 159 26.58 5.11 -17.64
C VAL A 159 27.64 6.22 -17.71
N LYS A 160 27.52 7.13 -18.68
CA LYS A 160 28.42 8.27 -18.85
C LYS A 160 28.44 9.15 -17.59
N ARG A 161 27.26 9.51 -17.09
CA ARG A 161 27.12 10.28 -15.85
C ARG A 161 27.82 9.63 -14.66
N VAL A 162 27.68 8.30 -14.51
CA VAL A 162 28.31 7.57 -13.42
C VAL A 162 29.84 7.58 -13.55
N ARG A 163 30.38 7.41 -14.76
CA ARG A 163 31.84 7.51 -15.00
C ARG A 163 32.42 8.86 -14.63
N GLU A 164 31.69 9.93 -14.91
CA GLU A 164 32.12 11.30 -14.58
C GLU A 164 32.03 11.60 -13.09
N LEU A 165 30.98 11.12 -12.41
CA LEU A 165 30.65 11.54 -11.05
C LEU A 165 31.16 10.61 -9.94
N LEU A 166 31.50 9.35 -10.24
CA LEU A 166 32.04 8.44 -9.21
C LEU A 166 33.43 8.84 -8.70
N PRO A 167 34.38 9.27 -9.56
CA PRO A 167 35.68 9.76 -9.08
C PRO A 167 35.54 10.96 -8.15
N VAL A 168 34.57 11.85 -8.44
CA VAL A 168 34.23 13.00 -7.59
C VAL A 168 33.68 12.56 -6.21
N ALA A 169 33.11 11.36 -6.12
CA ALA A 169 32.67 10.78 -4.85
C ALA A 169 33.82 10.18 -4.02
N GLY A 170 35.05 10.13 -4.56
CA GLY A 170 36.24 9.57 -3.92
C GLY A 170 36.60 8.16 -4.37
N LEU A 171 36.12 7.71 -5.54
CA LEU A 171 36.59 6.44 -6.13
C LEU A 171 37.88 6.67 -6.92
N GLU A 172 38.98 6.04 -6.49
CA GLU A 172 40.29 6.15 -7.16
C GLU A 172 40.58 4.97 -8.12
N ASP A 173 39.95 3.81 -7.88
CA ASP A 173 40.17 2.59 -8.66
C ASP A 173 39.46 2.65 -10.04
N SER A 174 40.28 2.69 -11.09
CA SER A 174 39.82 2.77 -12.49
C SER A 174 39.24 1.47 -13.03
N GLU A 175 39.66 0.31 -12.53
CA GLU A 175 39.10 -0.98 -12.93
C GLU A 175 37.70 -1.15 -12.34
N LEU A 176 37.58 -0.84 -11.04
CA LEU A 176 36.31 -0.84 -10.34
C LEU A 176 35.34 0.20 -10.93
N LEU A 177 35.82 1.35 -11.38
CA LEU A 177 35.00 2.35 -12.08
C LEU A 177 34.32 1.79 -13.34
N ASN A 178 35.05 1.01 -14.14
CA ASN A 178 34.53 0.38 -15.35
C ASN A 178 33.46 -0.66 -15.02
N GLU A 179 33.68 -1.45 -13.96
CA GLU A 179 32.71 -2.42 -13.47
C GLU A 179 31.42 -1.74 -12.99
N LEU A 180 31.54 -0.73 -12.13
CA LEU A 180 30.43 -0.04 -11.48
C LEU A 180 29.59 0.79 -12.45
N SER A 181 30.23 1.41 -13.43
CA SER A 181 29.55 2.19 -14.46
C SER A 181 28.86 1.31 -15.52
N SER A 182 29.13 0.01 -15.57
CA SER A 182 28.50 -0.88 -16.56
C SER A 182 27.00 -1.13 -16.27
N LYS A 183 26.24 -1.55 -17.29
CA LYS A 183 24.83 -1.97 -17.12
C LYS A 183 24.68 -3.05 -16.03
N LYS A 184 25.62 -4.01 -15.98
CA LYS A 184 25.64 -5.06 -14.95
C LYS A 184 25.92 -4.48 -13.56
N GLY A 185 26.83 -3.51 -13.47
CA GLY A 185 27.14 -2.80 -12.22
C GLY A 185 25.93 -2.05 -11.66
N LEU A 186 25.20 -1.33 -12.51
CA LEU A 186 23.98 -0.61 -12.08
C LEU A 186 22.86 -1.56 -11.62
N ILE A 187 22.68 -2.69 -12.29
CA ILE A 187 21.75 -3.75 -11.86
C ILE A 187 22.14 -4.28 -10.48
N MET A 188 23.43 -4.59 -10.30
CA MET A 188 23.95 -5.08 -9.04
C MET A 188 23.75 -4.06 -7.92
N GLY A 189 24.00 -2.77 -8.17
CA GLY A 189 23.74 -1.67 -7.24
C GLY A 189 22.28 -1.56 -6.82
N ARG A 190 21.34 -1.66 -7.77
CA ARG A 190 19.90 -1.73 -7.45
C ARG A 190 19.59 -2.91 -6.53
N ARG A 191 20.11 -4.09 -6.86
CA ARG A 191 19.86 -5.33 -6.11
C ARG A 191 20.42 -5.25 -4.69
N ILE A 192 21.61 -4.70 -4.52
CA ILE A 192 22.21 -4.50 -3.18
C ILE A 192 21.41 -3.46 -2.40
N LEU A 193 21.01 -2.35 -3.04
CA LEU A 193 20.18 -1.32 -2.40
C LEU A 193 18.89 -1.93 -1.85
N THR A 194 18.15 -2.69 -2.67
CA THR A 194 16.88 -3.29 -2.23
C THR A 194 17.08 -4.43 -1.23
N ALA A 195 18.13 -5.25 -1.40
CA ALA A 195 18.36 -6.41 -0.54
C ALA A 195 18.99 -6.06 0.82
N LYS A 196 19.78 -5.00 0.91
CA LYS A 196 20.53 -4.66 2.14
C LYS A 196 20.15 -3.31 2.73
N CYS A 197 19.89 -2.29 1.91
CA CYS A 197 19.72 -0.90 2.39
C CYS A 197 18.27 -0.56 2.80
N VAL A 198 17.27 -1.29 2.29
CA VAL A 198 15.84 -1.05 2.58
C VAL A 198 15.30 -1.91 3.74
N GLN A 199 16.13 -2.76 4.33
CA GLN A 199 15.68 -3.74 5.34
C GLN A 199 15.16 -3.11 6.63
N CYS A 200 15.69 -1.94 7.02
CA CYS A 200 15.35 -1.30 8.30
C CYS A 200 14.35 -0.14 8.15
N HIS A 201 14.37 0.58 7.03
CA HIS A 201 13.46 1.69 6.75
C HIS A 201 13.33 1.92 5.24
N ASP A 202 12.23 2.55 4.82
CA ASP A 202 12.07 2.98 3.42
C ASP A 202 13.12 4.07 3.08
N LEU A 203 13.63 4.02 1.86
CA LEU A 203 14.58 4.98 1.32
C LEU A 203 13.91 6.23 0.75
N ARG A 204 12.57 6.31 0.70
CA ARG A 204 11.85 7.46 0.13
C ARG A 204 12.32 8.81 0.66
N THR A 205 12.49 8.96 1.97
CA THR A 205 12.97 10.21 2.58
C THR A 205 14.42 10.51 2.23
N VAL A 206 15.25 9.46 2.12
CA VAL A 206 16.66 9.56 1.75
C VAL A 206 16.81 9.96 0.27
N LEU A 207 15.98 9.39 -0.62
CA LEU A 207 15.93 9.65 -2.06
C LEU A 207 15.23 10.97 -2.42
N ALA A 208 14.38 11.50 -1.52
CA ALA A 208 13.64 12.74 -1.75
C ALA A 208 14.49 14.01 -1.61
N ARG A 209 15.62 13.95 -0.89
CA ARG A 209 16.53 15.08 -0.75
C ARG A 209 17.63 15.01 -1.82
N PRO A 210 17.87 16.08 -2.60
CA PRO A 210 18.98 16.12 -3.54
C PRO A 210 20.30 15.96 -2.79
N ARG A 211 21.20 15.13 -3.32
CA ARG A 211 22.50 14.82 -2.73
C ARG A 211 23.58 14.84 -3.80
N THR A 212 24.77 15.26 -3.38
CA THR A 212 25.98 15.13 -4.20
C THR A 212 26.46 13.67 -4.22
N PRO A 213 27.26 13.27 -5.22
CA PRO A 213 27.87 11.93 -5.27
C PRO A 213 28.60 11.54 -3.96
N LYS A 214 29.40 12.46 -3.41
CA LYS A 214 30.09 12.27 -2.12
C LYS A 214 29.12 12.10 -0.95
N ALA A 215 28.03 12.88 -0.90
CA ALA A 215 27.01 12.75 0.14
C ALA A 215 26.23 11.43 0.06
N TRP A 216 26.11 10.84 -1.14
CA TRP A 216 25.56 9.50 -1.32
C TRP A 216 26.47 8.45 -0.69
N GLN A 217 27.74 8.43 -1.07
CA GLN A 217 28.74 7.51 -0.53
C GLN A 217 28.77 7.56 1.01
N GLN A 218 28.84 8.76 1.59
CA GLN A 218 28.86 8.93 3.05
C GLN A 218 27.59 8.40 3.73
N THR A 219 26.44 8.55 3.09
CA THR A 219 25.18 8.04 3.63
C THR A 219 25.17 6.53 3.67
N ILE A 220 25.64 5.89 2.61
CA ILE A 220 25.72 4.43 2.51
C ILE A 220 26.77 3.89 3.49
N ALA A 221 27.91 4.56 3.66
CA ALA A 221 28.92 4.20 4.65
C ALA A 221 28.37 4.24 6.09
N ARG A 222 27.59 5.28 6.43
CA ARG A 222 26.90 5.33 7.74
C ARG A 222 25.88 4.21 7.90
N MET A 223 25.20 3.79 6.83
CA MET A 223 24.29 2.66 6.86
C MET A 223 25.04 1.33 7.03
N ALA A 224 26.19 1.17 6.39
CA ALA A 224 27.03 -0.02 6.53
C ALA A 224 27.46 -0.25 7.98
N ASN A 225 27.85 0.82 8.69
CA ASN A 225 28.21 0.76 10.11
C ASN A 225 27.04 0.39 11.04
N ARG A 226 25.80 0.48 10.56
CA ARG A 226 24.58 0.12 11.30
C ARG A 226 23.95 -1.18 10.78
N SER A 227 24.59 -1.86 9.83
CA SER A 227 24.08 -3.11 9.25
C SER A 227 24.20 -4.28 10.24
N THR A 228 23.34 -5.27 10.10
CA THR A 228 23.29 -6.42 11.01
C THR A 228 24.43 -7.41 10.72
N ILE A 229 24.87 -8.13 11.76
CA ILE A 229 25.94 -9.13 11.69
C ILE A 229 25.68 -10.20 10.61
N LEU A 230 24.40 -10.56 10.39
CA LEU A 230 24.01 -11.62 9.46
C LEU A 230 24.01 -11.19 7.99
N ASN A 231 24.03 -9.89 7.68
CA ASN A 231 24.03 -9.40 6.30
C ASN A 231 24.77 -8.06 6.16
N PRO A 232 26.09 -8.03 6.33
CA PRO A 232 26.87 -6.80 6.31
C PRO A 232 26.90 -6.17 4.92
N ILE A 233 26.95 -4.83 4.89
CA ILE A 233 27.20 -4.06 3.66
C ILE A 233 28.71 -3.89 3.51
N THR A 234 29.30 -4.62 2.56
CA THR A 234 30.75 -4.57 2.29
C THR A 234 31.14 -3.26 1.61
N GLU A 235 32.41 -2.88 1.64
CA GLU A 235 32.88 -1.67 0.94
C GLU A 235 32.55 -1.69 -0.56
N LYS A 236 32.74 -2.85 -1.22
CA LYS A 236 32.33 -3.05 -2.62
C LYS A 236 30.83 -2.82 -2.83
N ASP A 237 29.99 -3.31 -1.91
CA ASP A 237 28.54 -3.08 -1.94
C ASP A 237 28.18 -1.60 -1.88
N GLN A 238 28.90 -0.83 -1.06
CA GLN A 238 28.66 0.62 -0.92
C GLN A 238 28.88 1.35 -2.24
N TRP A 239 29.91 0.96 -3.01
CA TRP A 239 30.22 1.58 -4.30
C TRP A 239 29.21 1.20 -5.40
N TYR A 240 28.74 -0.05 -5.46
CA TYR A 240 27.64 -0.42 -6.36
C TYR A 240 26.38 0.39 -6.11
N VAL A 241 26.03 0.57 -4.83
CA VAL A 241 24.85 1.34 -4.45
C VAL A 241 25.03 2.81 -4.81
N THR A 242 26.21 3.39 -4.53
CA THR A 242 26.56 4.77 -4.89
C THR A 242 26.40 5.00 -6.39
N ALA A 243 26.97 4.12 -7.22
CA ALA A 243 26.87 4.18 -8.68
C ALA A 243 25.42 4.15 -9.16
N TYR A 244 24.62 3.24 -8.62
CA TYR A 244 23.20 3.16 -8.96
C TYR A 244 22.44 4.43 -8.58
N LEU A 245 22.65 4.97 -7.38
CA LEU A 245 21.96 6.19 -6.92
C LEU A 245 22.33 7.42 -7.75
N ILE A 246 23.60 7.56 -8.14
CA ILE A 246 24.05 8.62 -9.07
C ILE A 246 23.33 8.51 -10.42
N ALA A 247 23.17 7.29 -10.94
CA ALA A 247 22.50 7.03 -12.21
C ALA A 247 21.02 7.42 -12.19
N VAL A 248 20.30 7.15 -11.09
CA VAL A 248 18.84 7.36 -11.02
C VAL A 248 18.43 8.71 -10.42
N SER A 249 19.35 9.44 -9.77
CA SER A 249 19.06 10.71 -9.09
C SER A 249 18.31 11.74 -9.95
N PRO A 250 18.66 12.01 -11.22
CA PRO A 250 17.93 13.00 -12.03
C PRO A 250 16.46 12.62 -12.28
N THR A 251 16.21 11.34 -12.59
CA THR A 251 14.85 10.84 -12.82
C THR A 251 14.00 10.96 -11.56
N LEU A 252 14.58 10.63 -10.39
CA LEU A 252 13.89 10.78 -9.10
C LEU A 252 13.53 12.24 -8.81
N GLN A 253 14.43 13.17 -9.09
CA GLN A 253 14.19 14.60 -8.87
C GLN A 253 13.07 15.15 -9.78
N GLU A 254 13.05 14.73 -11.05
CA GLU A 254 12.02 15.17 -11.99
C GLU A 254 10.63 14.68 -11.57
N THR A 255 10.51 13.41 -11.18
CA THR A 255 9.25 12.85 -10.66
C THR A 255 8.76 13.61 -9.41
N LEU A 256 9.67 13.98 -8.50
CA LEU A 256 9.32 14.76 -7.31
C LEU A 256 8.91 16.20 -7.64
N LYS A 257 9.57 16.84 -8.61
CA LYS A 257 9.24 18.19 -9.08
C LYS A 257 7.85 18.22 -9.72
N GLN A 258 7.54 17.25 -10.56
CA GLN A 258 6.21 17.10 -11.17
C GLN A 258 5.13 16.89 -10.10
N ARG A 259 5.39 16.04 -9.11
CA ARG A 259 4.47 15.82 -7.98
C ARG A 259 4.22 17.09 -7.17
N ARG A 260 5.27 17.83 -6.80
CA ARG A 260 5.14 19.13 -6.09
C ARG A 260 4.34 20.15 -6.90
N LYS A 261 4.52 20.17 -8.23
CA LYS A 261 3.76 21.04 -9.11
C LYS A 261 2.26 20.68 -9.07
N MET A 262 1.92 19.39 -9.11
CA MET A 262 0.54 18.93 -8.96
C MET A 262 -0.03 19.27 -7.58
N GLU A 263 0.72 19.00 -6.50
CA GLU A 263 0.30 19.32 -5.12
C GLU A 263 0.08 20.83 -4.94
N ALA A 264 0.95 21.68 -5.48
CA ALA A 264 0.77 23.14 -5.44
C ALA A 264 -0.46 23.61 -6.22
N ILE A 265 -0.83 22.93 -7.32
CA ILE A 265 -2.07 23.20 -8.06
C ILE A 265 -3.26 22.82 -7.18
N THR A 266 -3.24 21.64 -6.55
CA THR A 266 -4.30 21.19 -5.64
C THR A 266 -4.47 22.12 -4.43
N ILE A 267 -3.37 22.58 -3.83
CA ILE A 267 -3.40 23.51 -2.69
C ILE A 267 -3.95 24.87 -3.12
N LYS A 268 -3.52 25.44 -4.26
CA LYS A 268 -4.10 26.69 -4.76
C LYS A 268 -5.60 26.56 -5.07
N SER A 269 -6.00 25.41 -5.62
CA SER A 269 -7.42 25.11 -5.81
C SER A 269 -8.15 25.05 -4.48
N ALA A 270 -7.52 24.54 -3.42
CA ALA A 270 -8.08 24.43 -2.07
C ALA A 270 -8.13 25.75 -1.30
N GLU A 271 -7.11 26.59 -1.39
CA GLU A 271 -7.07 27.94 -0.78
C GLU A 271 -8.15 28.84 -1.37
N ASN A 272 -8.36 28.77 -2.69
CA ASN A 272 -9.47 29.43 -3.36
C ASN A 272 -10.84 28.91 -2.88
N MET A 273 -10.96 27.72 -2.28
CA MET A 273 -12.24 27.24 -1.72
C MET A 273 -12.59 27.92 -0.40
N VAL A 274 -11.59 28.29 0.40
CA VAL A 274 -11.82 28.85 1.75
C VAL A 274 -12.34 30.28 1.66
N SER A 275 -11.99 31.03 0.60
CA SER A 275 -12.54 32.38 0.37
C SER A 275 -13.98 32.39 -0.13
N VAL A 276 -14.41 31.31 -0.82
CA VAL A 276 -15.72 31.19 -1.51
C VAL A 276 -16.89 31.04 -0.54
N VAL A 277 -16.65 30.59 0.69
CA VAL A 277 -17.69 30.24 1.66
C VAL A 277 -17.65 31.20 2.86
N LYS A 278 -17.81 32.50 2.62
CA LYS A 278 -18.29 33.41 3.67
C LYS A 278 -19.81 33.28 3.75
N PRO A 279 -20.38 32.76 4.85
CA PRO A 279 -21.83 32.67 5.00
C PRO A 279 -22.38 34.07 5.23
N GLY A 280 -22.94 34.70 4.18
CA GLY A 280 -23.62 35.99 4.33
C GLY A 280 -23.98 36.77 3.07
N GLU A 281 -23.35 36.54 1.91
CA GLU A 281 -23.47 37.47 0.75
C GLU A 281 -24.03 36.85 -0.53
N ALA A 282 -24.82 35.77 -0.43
CA ALA A 282 -25.45 35.20 -1.62
C ALA A 282 -26.81 35.90 -1.86
N ASP A 283 -26.80 36.91 -2.74
CA ASP A 283 -27.98 37.66 -3.20
C ASP A 283 -29.01 36.72 -3.84
N ASP A 284 -30.14 36.50 -3.14
CA ASP A 284 -31.24 35.62 -3.59
C ASP A 284 -31.99 36.19 -4.82
N SER A 285 -31.72 37.44 -5.24
CA SER A 285 -32.42 38.12 -6.34
C SER A 285 -32.02 37.67 -7.76
N LYS A 286 -30.96 36.85 -7.90
CA LYS A 286 -30.46 36.34 -9.20
C LYS A 286 -30.55 34.83 -9.38
N TYR A 287 -31.26 34.12 -8.50
CA TYR A 287 -31.38 32.67 -8.57
C TYR A 287 -32.36 32.22 -9.66
N ASP A 288 -31.85 31.67 -10.76
CA ASP A 288 -32.64 30.92 -11.75
C ASP A 288 -32.52 29.41 -11.50
N PRO A 289 -33.60 28.71 -11.10
CA PRO A 289 -33.56 27.28 -10.81
C PRO A 289 -33.20 26.43 -12.03
N VAL A 290 -33.50 26.87 -13.25
CA VAL A 290 -33.21 26.10 -14.47
C VAL A 290 -31.71 26.14 -14.76
N THR A 291 -31.11 27.33 -14.75
CA THR A 291 -29.66 27.51 -14.92
C THR A 291 -28.87 26.84 -13.79
N ALA A 292 -29.33 26.96 -12.55
CA ALA A 292 -28.66 26.37 -11.40
C ALA A 292 -28.66 24.83 -11.44
N LYS A 293 -29.78 24.23 -11.89
CA LYS A 293 -29.86 22.78 -12.12
C LYS A 293 -28.91 22.33 -13.23
N ALA A 294 -28.90 23.02 -14.36
CA ALA A 294 -28.03 22.67 -15.49
C ALA A 294 -26.54 22.76 -15.10
N LEU A 295 -26.16 23.78 -14.33
CA LEU A 295 -24.81 23.94 -13.81
C LEU A 295 -24.44 22.84 -12.80
N PHE A 296 -25.35 22.50 -11.88
CA PHE A 296 -25.17 21.37 -10.98
C PHE A 296 -24.94 20.08 -11.75
N GLU A 297 -25.78 19.80 -12.76
CA GLU A 297 -25.66 18.57 -13.54
C GLU A 297 -24.33 18.53 -14.29
N GLN A 298 -23.96 19.62 -14.97
CA GLN A 298 -22.71 19.73 -15.73
C GLN A 298 -21.45 19.57 -14.88
N LYS A 299 -21.45 20.11 -13.65
CA LYS A 299 -20.27 20.10 -12.77
C LYS A 299 -20.19 18.85 -11.92
N CYS A 300 -21.32 18.40 -11.35
CA CYS A 300 -21.33 17.31 -10.39
C CYS A 300 -21.36 15.92 -11.06
N SER A 301 -21.68 15.82 -12.36
CA SER A 301 -21.61 14.56 -13.11
C SER A 301 -20.24 14.25 -13.73
N GLN A 302 -19.23 15.11 -13.53
CA GLN A 302 -17.92 14.95 -14.17
C GLN A 302 -17.17 13.69 -13.72
N CYS A 303 -17.52 13.15 -12.55
CA CYS A 303 -16.82 12.00 -11.96
C CYS A 303 -17.74 10.82 -11.66
N HIS A 304 -18.98 11.07 -11.24
CA HIS A 304 -19.96 10.03 -10.92
C HIS A 304 -21.39 10.54 -11.12
N ASN A 305 -22.36 9.62 -11.26
CA ASN A 305 -23.77 9.97 -11.34
C ASN A 305 -24.31 10.49 -10.00
N PHE A 306 -25.50 11.08 -9.99
CA PHE A 306 -26.11 11.70 -8.81
C PHE A 306 -26.69 10.72 -7.79
N ASP A 307 -26.56 9.41 -8.04
CA ASP A 307 -27.16 8.34 -7.25
C ASP A 307 -26.83 8.42 -5.75
N GLN A 308 -25.62 8.91 -5.41
CA GLN A 308 -25.21 9.07 -4.01
C GLN A 308 -25.90 10.23 -3.31
N VAL A 309 -26.14 11.34 -4.02
CA VAL A 309 -26.82 12.53 -3.48
C VAL A 309 -28.32 12.28 -3.36
N THR A 310 -28.90 11.49 -4.27
CA THR A 310 -30.32 11.10 -4.21
C THR A 310 -30.56 10.00 -3.16
N ALA A 311 -29.63 9.05 -2.99
CA ALA A 311 -29.73 8.01 -1.96
C ALA A 311 -29.52 8.53 -0.53
N SER A 312 -28.75 9.61 -0.36
CA SER A 312 -28.49 10.22 0.96
C SER A 312 -28.40 11.75 0.83
N PRO A 313 -29.55 12.44 0.71
CA PRO A 313 -29.58 13.88 0.53
C PRO A 313 -29.13 14.64 1.78
N PRO A 314 -28.41 15.76 1.64
CA PRO A 314 -28.03 16.60 2.76
C PRO A 314 -29.27 17.24 3.40
N GLY A 315 -29.38 17.14 4.73
CA GLY A 315 -30.54 17.59 5.50
C GLY A 315 -30.51 19.09 5.85
N THR A 316 -29.33 19.70 5.87
CA THR A 316 -29.15 21.12 6.25
C THR A 316 -28.27 21.88 5.25
N LYS A 317 -28.39 23.22 5.24
CA LYS A 317 -27.53 24.10 4.42
C LYS A 317 -26.04 23.94 4.75
N LEU A 318 -25.70 23.67 6.01
CA LEU A 318 -24.32 23.40 6.44
C LEU A 318 -23.80 22.07 5.88
N GLU A 319 -24.63 21.02 5.86
CA GLU A 319 -24.27 19.74 5.23
C GLU A 319 -24.07 19.86 3.71
N VAL A 320 -24.88 20.70 3.05
CA VAL A 320 -24.70 21.02 1.63
C VAL A 320 -23.35 21.67 1.38
N ILE A 321 -22.97 22.66 2.20
CA ILE A 321 -21.67 23.33 2.10
C ILE A 321 -20.54 22.33 2.31
N ALA A 322 -20.61 21.50 3.35
CA ALA A 322 -19.61 20.48 3.63
C ALA A 322 -19.50 19.43 2.51
N LEU A 323 -20.62 19.06 1.89
CA LEU A 323 -20.65 18.16 0.73
C LEU A 323 -19.90 18.75 -0.46
N VAL A 324 -20.20 20.00 -0.82
CA VAL A 324 -19.54 20.69 -1.93
C VAL A 324 -18.04 20.88 -1.64
N GLN A 325 -17.66 21.24 -0.41
CA GLN A 325 -16.26 21.32 0.00
C GLN A 325 -15.51 19.99 -0.16
N ARG A 326 -16.12 18.86 0.23
CA ARG A 326 -15.53 17.53 -0.01
C ARG A 326 -15.36 17.22 -1.49
N MET A 327 -16.36 17.58 -2.32
CA MET A 327 -16.29 17.34 -3.77
C MET A 327 -15.15 18.13 -4.43
N VAL A 328 -14.98 19.40 -4.06
CA VAL A 328 -13.88 20.23 -4.57
C VAL A 328 -12.52 19.76 -4.03
N GLY A 329 -12.45 19.36 -2.75
CA GLY A 329 -11.26 18.72 -2.19
C GLY A 329 -10.85 17.41 -2.87
N ASN A 330 -11.81 16.71 -3.48
CA ASN A 330 -11.60 15.49 -4.28
C ASN A 330 -11.40 15.75 -5.78
N GLY A 331 -11.31 17.02 -6.20
CA GLY A 331 -10.90 17.40 -7.57
C GLY A 331 -12.00 18.03 -8.45
N LEU A 332 -13.18 18.35 -7.92
CA LEU A 332 -14.18 19.12 -8.67
C LEU A 332 -13.64 20.52 -8.99
N THR A 333 -13.73 20.97 -10.24
CA THR A 333 -13.26 22.31 -10.66
C THR A 333 -14.43 23.22 -11.03
N ALA A 334 -14.59 24.31 -10.29
CA ALA A 334 -15.63 25.32 -10.52
C ALA A 334 -15.18 26.69 -9.99
N SER A 335 -15.72 27.77 -10.56
CA SER A 335 -15.52 29.13 -10.09
C SER A 335 -16.38 29.44 -8.85
N GLU A 336 -16.03 30.51 -8.14
CA GLU A 336 -16.69 30.96 -6.92
C GLU A 336 -18.21 31.17 -7.09
N SER A 337 -18.61 31.83 -8.18
CA SER A 337 -20.02 32.08 -8.49
C SER A 337 -20.77 30.78 -8.84
N GLU A 338 -20.09 29.85 -9.53
CA GLU A 338 -20.67 28.55 -9.86
C GLU A 338 -20.89 27.69 -8.61
N LEU A 339 -19.93 27.66 -7.69
CA LEU A 339 -20.04 26.95 -6.41
C LEU A 339 -21.17 27.49 -5.54
N ASN A 340 -21.31 28.82 -5.45
CA ASN A 340 -22.41 29.44 -4.72
C ASN A 340 -23.78 29.09 -5.33
N THR A 341 -23.88 29.08 -6.65
CA THR A 341 -25.10 28.68 -7.37
C THR A 341 -25.46 27.21 -7.10
N ILE A 342 -24.45 26.32 -7.10
CA ILE A 342 -24.63 24.89 -6.80
C ILE A 342 -25.08 24.69 -5.33
N ILE A 343 -24.46 25.39 -4.38
CA ILE A 343 -24.84 25.33 -2.96
C ILE A 343 -26.28 25.80 -2.77
N GLN A 344 -26.69 26.88 -3.43
CA GLN A 344 -28.08 27.37 -3.40
C GLN A 344 -29.06 26.34 -3.97
N TYR A 345 -28.75 25.75 -5.14
CA TYR A 345 -29.58 24.72 -5.76
C TYR A 345 -29.72 23.50 -4.85
N LEU A 346 -28.61 22.97 -4.33
CA LEU A 346 -28.61 21.81 -3.45
C LEU A 346 -29.40 22.07 -2.16
N SER A 347 -29.23 23.26 -1.58
CA SER A 347 -29.98 23.67 -0.39
C SER A 347 -31.48 23.71 -0.68
N LYS A 348 -31.91 24.44 -1.72
CA LYS A 348 -33.34 24.57 -2.05
C LYS A 348 -33.99 23.24 -2.50
N THR A 349 -33.22 22.34 -3.11
CA THR A 349 -33.74 21.08 -3.68
C THR A 349 -33.78 19.94 -2.67
N TYR A 350 -32.76 19.80 -1.82
CA TYR A 350 -32.57 18.60 -1.00
C TYR A 350 -32.83 18.79 0.51
N THR A 351 -32.87 20.02 1.05
CA THR A 351 -32.97 20.25 2.51
C THR A 351 -34.42 20.33 3.05
N LYS A 352 -35.38 19.60 2.48
CA LYS A 352 -36.80 19.71 2.88
C LYS A 352 -37.11 19.04 4.24
N LYS A 353 -36.94 19.80 5.34
CA LYS A 353 -37.78 19.72 6.56
C LYS A 353 -37.62 20.92 7.52
N SER A 354 -37.68 22.17 7.03
CA SER A 354 -37.74 23.34 7.94
C SER A 354 -39.10 24.03 8.02
N SER A 355 -39.98 23.91 7.01
CA SER A 355 -41.19 24.75 6.96
C SER A 355 -42.40 24.28 7.78
N GLN A 356 -42.32 23.19 8.55
CA GLN A 356 -43.44 22.69 9.38
C GLN A 356 -43.08 22.46 10.86
N ILE A 357 -41.82 22.67 11.24
CA ILE A 357 -41.36 22.50 12.64
C ILE A 357 -41.33 23.86 13.37
N GLU A 358 -41.31 24.98 12.63
CA GLU A 358 -41.14 26.34 13.16
C GLU A 358 -42.31 26.83 14.04
N GLN A 359 -43.52 26.24 13.93
CA GLN A 359 -44.72 26.79 14.59
C GLN A 359 -45.17 26.06 15.85
N GLN A 360 -44.50 24.98 16.25
CA GLN A 360 -44.85 24.18 17.45
C GLN A 360 -43.70 24.10 18.48
N ARG A 361 -42.66 24.92 18.34
CA ARG A 361 -41.43 24.82 19.13
C ARG A 361 -41.22 26.06 20.01
N LEU A 362 -42.24 26.43 20.79
CA LEU A 362 -42.19 27.59 21.68
C LEU A 362 -41.72 27.31 23.12
N ASP A 363 -41.45 26.06 23.53
CA ASP A 363 -41.19 25.78 24.96
C ASP A 363 -39.93 24.93 25.28
N GLY A 364 -38.88 24.89 24.46
CA GLY A 364 -37.69 24.09 24.86
C GLY A 364 -36.37 24.23 24.12
N ASP A 365 -36.15 25.31 23.35
CA ASP A 365 -35.10 25.34 22.31
C ASP A 365 -33.91 26.26 22.58
N GLU A 366 -33.36 26.24 23.80
CA GLU A 366 -32.04 26.84 24.06
C GLU A 366 -30.92 25.77 24.14
N MET A 367 -31.27 24.54 24.51
CA MET A 367 -30.28 23.48 24.77
C MET A 367 -29.93 22.65 23.52
N VAL A 368 -30.84 22.51 22.55
CA VAL A 368 -30.67 21.63 21.37
C VAL A 368 -30.00 22.37 20.20
N THR A 369 -30.36 23.63 19.97
CA THR A 369 -29.67 24.56 19.06
C THR A 369 -28.23 24.81 19.49
N GLY A 370 -27.98 24.95 20.79
CA GLY A 370 -26.64 25.02 21.37
C GLY A 370 -25.78 23.79 21.07
N GLN A 371 -26.34 22.58 21.20
CA GLN A 371 -25.60 21.34 20.96
C GLN A 371 -25.26 21.12 19.48
N LEU A 372 -26.15 21.48 18.55
CA LEU A 372 -25.92 21.35 17.10
C LEU A 372 -24.93 22.41 16.58
N ALA A 373 -24.99 23.64 17.10
CA ALA A 373 -24.01 24.69 16.82
C ALA A 373 -22.65 24.36 17.45
N LEU A 374 -22.63 23.78 18.65
CA LEU A 374 -21.39 23.34 19.31
C LEU A 374 -20.72 22.18 18.55
N ASN A 375 -21.50 21.20 18.10
CA ASN A 375 -20.98 20.06 17.33
C ASN A 375 -20.40 20.50 15.96
N SER A 376 -21.01 21.49 15.30
CA SER A 376 -20.49 22.03 14.04
C SER A 376 -19.22 22.87 14.26
N GLN A 377 -19.16 23.63 15.35
CA GLN A 377 -17.97 24.40 15.72
C GLN A 377 -16.79 23.49 16.08
N ILE A 378 -17.01 22.43 16.86
CA ILE A 378 -15.99 21.43 17.21
C ILE A 378 -15.47 20.72 15.96
N PHE A 379 -16.35 20.42 15.00
CA PHE A 379 -15.96 19.80 13.73
C PHE A 379 -15.08 20.72 12.89
N ILE A 380 -15.41 22.01 12.79
CA ILE A 380 -14.61 23.02 12.08
C ILE A 380 -13.25 23.20 12.77
N GLU A 381 -13.25 23.35 14.09
CA GLU A 381 -12.02 23.45 14.90
C GLU A 381 -11.13 22.20 14.72
N GLY A 382 -11.74 21.02 14.65
CA GLY A 382 -11.02 19.77 14.39
C GLY A 382 -10.39 19.72 13.01
N MET A 383 -11.08 20.20 11.98
CA MET A 383 -10.57 20.31 10.61
C MET A 383 -9.42 21.32 10.51
N GLU A 384 -9.56 22.47 11.14
CA GLU A 384 -8.53 23.52 11.21
C GLU A 384 -7.29 23.00 11.93
N ASN A 385 -7.46 22.37 13.10
CA ASN A 385 -6.35 21.77 13.84
C ASN A 385 -5.67 20.64 13.06
N TYR A 386 -6.45 19.79 12.36
CA TYR A 386 -5.91 18.73 11.51
C TYR A 386 -5.05 19.30 10.37
N THR A 387 -5.45 20.44 9.81
CA THR A 387 -4.70 21.13 8.74
C THR A 387 -3.49 21.86 9.29
N LYS A 388 -3.66 22.66 10.33
CA LYS A 388 -2.62 23.46 11.00
C LYS A 388 -1.49 22.61 11.57
N ARG A 389 -1.80 21.40 12.05
CA ARG A 389 -0.81 20.45 12.57
C ARG A 389 -0.17 19.58 11.47
N HIS A 390 -0.39 19.90 10.19
CA HIS A 390 0.18 19.20 9.05
C HIS A 390 -0.16 17.71 8.99
N CYS A 391 -1.27 17.29 9.61
CA CYS A 391 -1.71 15.89 9.61
C CYS A 391 -2.07 15.43 8.20
N ILE A 392 -2.61 16.35 7.39
CA ILE A 392 -2.97 16.14 5.98
C ILE A 392 -1.77 15.72 5.11
N ASP A 393 -0.57 16.18 5.45
CA ASP A 393 0.64 15.93 4.65
C ASP A 393 1.04 14.45 4.64
N CYS A 394 0.60 13.68 5.64
CA CYS A 394 0.83 12.25 5.72
C CYS A 394 -0.46 11.43 5.58
N HIS A 395 -1.53 11.81 6.28
CA HIS A 395 -2.76 11.03 6.33
C HIS A 395 -3.76 11.38 5.21
N GLY A 396 -3.44 12.40 4.42
CA GLY A 396 -4.24 12.84 3.28
C GLY A 396 -5.48 13.64 3.70
N PRO A 397 -6.23 14.16 2.70
CA PRO A 397 -7.47 14.87 2.95
C PRO A 397 -8.43 13.99 3.75
N ALA A 398 -9.04 14.57 4.79
CA ALA A 398 -9.96 13.86 5.70
C ALA A 398 -9.39 12.57 6.35
N GLY A 399 -8.08 12.32 6.29
CA GLY A 399 -7.47 11.10 6.83
C GLY A 399 -7.84 9.81 6.07
N LYS A 400 -8.48 9.90 4.89
CA LYS A 400 -8.99 8.73 4.14
C LYS A 400 -8.01 8.17 3.10
N HIS A 401 -7.13 9.02 2.58
CA HIS A 401 -6.22 8.68 1.49
C HIS A 401 -4.79 9.02 1.88
N PRO A 402 -4.15 8.21 2.74
CA PRO A 402 -2.79 8.47 3.18
C PRO A 402 -1.84 8.55 1.98
N VAL A 403 -0.89 9.50 2.03
CA VAL A 403 0.02 9.77 0.90
C VAL A 403 1.00 8.61 0.64
N GLN A 404 1.07 7.66 1.57
CA GLN A 404 1.79 6.39 1.46
C GLN A 404 0.99 5.23 2.10
N PRO A 405 1.08 4.00 1.58
CA PRO A 405 0.31 2.86 2.10
C PRO A 405 0.62 2.43 3.55
N ASN A 406 1.77 2.84 4.09
CA ASN A 406 2.21 2.55 5.45
C ASN A 406 1.72 3.58 6.47
N TYR A 407 1.12 4.69 6.03
CA TYR A 407 0.45 5.61 6.92
C TYR A 407 -0.98 5.13 7.16
N PRO A 408 -1.44 5.12 8.42
CA PRO A 408 -2.76 4.62 8.74
C PRO A 408 -3.84 5.56 8.18
N VAL A 409 -4.94 4.96 7.74
CA VAL A 409 -6.21 5.65 7.49
C VAL A 409 -6.78 6.06 8.84
N LEU A 410 -7.05 7.36 8.98
CA LEU A 410 -7.60 7.95 10.20
C LEU A 410 -9.08 8.33 10.06
N GLY A 411 -9.52 8.67 8.84
CA GLY A 411 -10.90 9.04 8.56
C GLY A 411 -11.86 7.87 8.78
N GLY A 412 -12.97 8.13 9.47
CA GLY A 412 -13.97 7.12 9.84
C GLY A 412 -13.55 6.21 11.00
N GLN A 413 -12.41 6.47 11.64
CA GLN A 413 -11.97 5.72 12.81
C GLN A 413 -12.72 6.15 14.09
N ASN A 414 -12.89 5.24 15.03
CA ASN A 414 -13.59 5.53 16.28
C ASN A 414 -12.94 6.67 17.08
N LYS A 415 -13.73 7.69 17.46
CA LYS A 415 -13.26 8.87 18.23
C LYS A 415 -12.48 8.51 19.49
N LYS A 416 -12.98 7.57 20.30
CA LYS A 416 -12.30 7.16 21.55
C LYS A 416 -10.96 6.47 21.26
N TYR A 417 -10.91 5.66 20.20
CA TYR A 417 -9.67 5.04 19.76
C TYR A 417 -8.66 6.09 19.29
N LEU A 418 -9.07 7.06 18.47
CA LEU A 418 -8.21 8.15 18.01
C LEU A 418 -7.62 8.92 19.20
N ILE A 419 -8.45 9.39 20.14
CA ILE A 419 -8.00 10.11 21.34
C ILE A 419 -6.97 9.29 22.11
N ARG A 420 -7.24 8.00 22.33
CA ARG A 420 -6.31 7.11 23.01
C ARG A 420 -4.98 6.99 22.26
N GLN A 421 -5.00 6.80 20.94
CA GLN A 421 -3.76 6.69 20.15
C GLN A 421 -2.95 7.98 20.17
N PHE A 422 -3.58 9.15 20.12
CA PHE A 422 -2.89 10.43 20.26
C PHE A 422 -2.19 10.55 21.62
N LYS A 423 -2.90 10.26 22.72
CA LYS A 423 -2.33 10.29 24.08
C LYS A 423 -1.22 9.28 24.25
N ASP A 424 -1.43 8.04 23.80
CA ASP A 424 -0.43 6.97 23.95
C ASP A 424 0.87 7.28 23.18
N ILE A 425 0.76 7.91 22.00
CA ILE A 425 1.92 8.33 21.22
C ILE A 425 2.62 9.53 21.86
N ARG A 426 1.86 10.55 22.29
CA ARG A 426 2.37 11.77 22.92
C ARG A 426 3.11 11.47 24.23
N ASP A 427 2.48 10.65 25.08
CA ASP A 427 2.88 10.47 26.48
C ASP A 427 3.97 9.38 26.66
N GLY A 428 4.36 8.67 25.59
CA GLY A 428 5.43 7.68 25.71
C GLY A 428 4.99 6.23 25.57
N THR A 429 3.72 5.93 25.85
CA THR A 429 3.23 4.58 26.16
C THR A 429 3.11 3.68 24.95
N ARG A 430 2.91 4.23 23.74
CA ARG A 430 3.05 3.51 22.47
C ARG A 430 4.50 3.59 22.00
N SER A 431 5.09 2.43 21.68
CA SER A 431 6.47 2.35 21.20
C SER A 431 6.57 1.36 20.03
N ASN A 432 6.31 1.83 18.82
CA ASN A 432 6.61 1.10 17.57
C ASN A 432 7.53 1.93 16.65
N SER A 433 8.00 1.33 15.57
CA SER A 433 9.01 1.93 14.66
C SER A 433 8.61 3.27 14.03
N VAL A 434 7.31 3.57 13.93
CA VAL A 434 6.77 4.84 13.40
C VAL A 434 6.33 5.81 14.50
N THR A 435 6.26 5.36 15.75
CA THR A 435 5.86 6.21 16.90
C THR A 435 6.77 7.41 17.07
N PRO A 436 8.12 7.34 16.94
CA PRO A 436 8.96 8.52 17.08
C PRO A 436 8.63 9.63 16.08
N ILE A 437 8.21 9.27 14.86
CA ILE A 437 7.81 10.22 13.81
C ILE A 437 6.52 10.92 14.23
N MET A 438 5.50 10.15 14.63
CA MET A 438 4.22 10.71 15.05
C MET A 438 4.34 11.49 16.37
N ARG A 439 5.18 11.02 17.31
CA ARG A 439 5.45 11.71 18.58
C ARG A 439 6.03 13.10 18.34
N ALA A 440 6.96 13.26 17.40
CA ALA A 440 7.50 14.58 17.04
C ALA A 440 6.43 15.54 16.51
N ILE A 441 5.32 15.03 15.95
CA ILE A 441 4.19 15.84 15.47
C ILE A 441 3.17 16.12 16.58
N VAL A 442 2.91 15.13 17.45
CA VAL A 442 1.83 15.21 18.46
C VAL A 442 2.30 15.64 19.85
N GLN A 443 3.61 15.75 20.09
CA GLN A 443 4.18 16.15 21.39
C GLN A 443 3.61 17.47 21.91
N ASP A 444 3.35 18.42 21.01
CA ASP A 444 2.87 19.77 21.34
C ASP A 444 1.36 19.92 21.09
N VAL A 445 0.63 18.83 20.86
CA VAL A 445 -0.83 18.86 20.62
C VAL A 445 -1.56 18.71 21.95
N THR A 446 -2.39 19.69 22.27
CA THR A 446 -3.15 19.75 23.53
C THR A 446 -4.29 18.74 23.55
N ASP A 447 -4.79 18.41 24.74
CA ASP A 447 -5.94 17.50 24.89
C ASP A 447 -7.20 18.00 24.19
N GLN A 448 -7.41 19.33 24.14
CA GLN A 448 -8.52 19.95 23.43
C GLN A 448 -8.37 19.78 21.91
N GLU A 449 -7.19 20.04 21.35
CA GLU A 449 -6.92 19.82 19.93
C GLU A 449 -7.03 18.34 19.55
N ILE A 450 -6.56 17.42 20.40
CA ILE A 450 -6.74 15.98 20.18
C ILE A 450 -8.22 15.64 20.11
N ALA A 451 -9.04 16.18 21.02
CA ALA A 451 -10.47 15.90 21.06
C ALA A 451 -11.20 16.42 19.82
N SER A 452 -10.88 17.63 19.35
CA SER A 452 -11.49 18.21 18.15
C SER A 452 -11.00 17.53 16.86
N ILE A 453 -9.70 17.23 16.73
CA ILE A 453 -9.16 16.45 15.60
C ILE A 453 -9.81 15.06 15.54
N ALA A 454 -9.92 14.36 16.67
CA ALA A 454 -10.54 13.04 16.73
C ALA A 454 -12.04 13.07 16.40
N ASP A 455 -12.74 14.14 16.79
CA ASP A 455 -14.14 14.36 16.42
C ASP A 455 -14.28 14.50 14.89
N TYR A 456 -13.53 15.44 14.31
CA TYR A 456 -13.48 15.68 12.87
C TYR A 456 -13.17 14.40 12.08
N LEU A 457 -12.11 13.67 12.45
CA LEU A 457 -11.69 12.44 11.76
C LEU A 457 -12.70 11.31 11.90
N SER A 458 -13.37 11.18 13.04
CA SER A 458 -14.39 10.15 13.24
C SER A 458 -15.65 10.36 12.41
N GLY A 459 -15.94 11.61 12.06
CA GLY A 459 -17.07 11.99 11.20
C GLY A 459 -16.80 11.92 9.70
N GLN A 460 -15.62 11.45 9.27
CA GLN A 460 -15.23 11.44 7.84
C GLN A 460 -15.82 10.32 7.04
#